data_AF-A0A6N6N5R0-F1
#
_entry.id   AF-A0A6N6N5R0-F1
#
_cell.length_a   1.000
_cell.length_b   1.000
_cell.length_c   1.000
_cell.angle_alpha   90.00
_cell.angle_beta   90.00
_cell.angle_gamma   90.00
#
_symmetry.space_group_name_H-M   'P 1'
#
loop_
_entity.id
_entity.type
_entity.pdbx_description
1 polymer ?
#
loop_
_entity_poly.entity_id
_entity_poly.type
_entity_poly.pdbx_seq_one_letter_code
_entity_poly.pdbx_strand_id
1 'polypeptide(L)'
;MFEKSLTKKMQDIVLEGKIPAKTVCTRIKKPYSTLLRELNPFDTHAKLGAETMFEIVKVTRNVAVLEFMAEELGYTLQPRTPRPVRQAPRAPQRMEAGL
;
A
#
# COMPACT_ATOMS: atom_id res chain seq x y z
N MET A 1 10.12 6.60 -23.20
CA MET A 1 10.73 5.33 -22.74
C MET A 1 10.48 5.05 -21.24
N PHE A 2 10.41 6.06 -20.35
CA PHE A 2 10.27 5.85 -18.88
C PHE A 2 8.84 5.79 -18.31
N GLU A 3 7.82 6.11 -19.12
CA GLU A 3 6.40 6.12 -18.71
C GLU A 3 5.89 4.78 -18.16
N LYS A 4 6.57 3.67 -18.49
CA LYS A 4 6.25 2.32 -18.04
C LYS A 4 7.28 1.76 -17.05
N SER A 5 7.88 2.60 -16.20
CA SER A 5 8.80 2.11 -15.15
C SER A 5 8.12 2.03 -13.79
N LEU A 6 8.50 1.03 -13.00
CA LEU A 6 8.01 0.84 -11.63
C LEU A 6 8.29 2.08 -10.76
N THR A 7 9.50 2.65 -10.89
CA THR A 7 9.91 3.85 -10.15
C THR A 7 9.04 5.05 -10.49
N LYS A 8 8.68 5.26 -11.77
CA LYS A 8 7.79 6.35 -12.16
C LYS A 8 6.38 6.16 -11.58
N LYS A 9 5.82 4.96 -11.65
CA LYS A 9 4.53 4.66 -11.00
C LYS A 9 4.55 4.93 -9.49
N MET A 10 5.63 4.57 -8.81
CA MET A 10 5.80 4.86 -7.38
C MET A 10 5.91 6.35 -7.11
N GLN A 11 6.62 7.10 -7.98
CA GLN A 11 6.68 8.56 -7.90
C GLN A 11 5.28 9.17 -7.99
N ASP A 12 4.47 8.74 -8.97
CA ASP A 12 3.13 9.28 -9.20
C ASP A 12 2.20 8.95 -8.02
N ILE A 13 2.26 7.73 -7.48
CA ILE A 13 1.50 7.32 -6.29
C ILE A 13 1.79 8.24 -5.09
N VAL A 14 3.03 8.69 -4.92
CA VAL A 14 3.45 9.50 -3.77
C VAL A 14 3.25 11.00 -4.00
N LEU A 15 3.53 11.51 -5.20
CA LEU A 15 3.51 12.94 -5.51
C LEU A 15 2.16 13.44 -6.00
N GLU A 16 1.41 12.60 -6.71
CA GLU A 16 0.13 12.94 -7.35
C GLU A 16 -1.05 12.20 -6.70
N GLY A 17 -0.76 11.36 -5.69
CA GLY A 17 -1.76 10.60 -4.96
C GLY A 17 -2.65 11.44 -4.03
N LYS A 18 -3.71 10.80 -3.51
CA LYS A 18 -4.67 11.43 -2.59
C LYS A 18 -4.10 11.76 -1.21
N ILE A 19 -2.98 11.13 -0.84
CA ILE A 19 -2.32 11.34 0.46
C ILE A 19 -1.12 12.25 0.24
N PRO A 20 -0.96 13.35 0.98
CA PRO A 20 0.21 14.21 0.87
C PRO A 20 1.51 13.44 1.10
N ALA A 21 2.52 13.67 0.24
CA ALA A 21 3.81 12.98 0.30
C ALA A 21 4.50 13.09 1.68
N LYS A 22 4.37 14.24 2.36
CA LYS A 22 4.87 14.41 3.74
C LYS A 22 4.22 13.44 4.73
N THR A 23 2.90 13.24 4.62
CA THR A 23 2.17 12.28 5.46
C THR A 23 2.60 10.85 5.17
N VAL A 24 2.84 10.50 3.89
CA VAL A 24 3.41 9.20 3.52
C VAL A 24 4.76 9.00 4.22
N CYS A 25 5.67 9.96 4.11
CA CYS A 25 7.00 9.93 4.74
C CYS A 25 6.94 9.72 6.25
N THR A 26 6.06 10.45 6.94
CA THR A 26 5.86 10.29 8.39
C THR A 26 5.41 8.88 8.74
N ARG A 27 4.46 8.31 7.98
CA ARG A 27 3.93 6.96 8.27
C ARG A 27 4.93 5.86 7.99
N ILE A 28 5.76 6.00 6.96
CA ILE A 28 6.84 5.06 6.64
C ILE A 28 8.14 5.33 7.43
N LYS A 29 8.14 6.36 8.31
CA LYS A 29 9.29 6.79 9.12
C LYS A 29 10.56 7.05 8.29
N LYS A 30 10.41 7.70 7.14
CA LYS A 30 11.52 8.01 6.23
C LYS A 30 11.67 9.52 6.02
N PRO A 31 12.91 10.06 5.96
CA PRO A 31 13.12 11.46 5.62
C PRO A 31 12.57 11.79 4.22
N TYR A 32 11.93 12.95 4.09
CA TYR A 32 11.28 13.39 2.85
C TYR A 32 12.27 13.48 1.68
N SER A 33 13.43 14.11 1.89
CA SER A 33 14.47 14.26 0.87
C SER A 33 15.03 12.92 0.40
N THR A 34 15.26 11.99 1.33
CA THR A 34 15.71 10.63 1.00
C THR A 34 14.68 9.90 0.13
N LEU A 35 13.39 9.96 0.50
CA LEU A 35 12.34 9.31 -0.29
C LEU A 35 12.23 9.93 -1.69
N LEU A 36 12.29 11.26 -1.81
CA LEU A 36 12.22 11.91 -3.13
C LEU A 36 13.37 11.51 -4.05
N ARG A 37 14.58 11.35 -3.51
CA ARG A 37 15.72 10.86 -4.29
C ARG A 37 15.51 9.44 -4.79
N GLU A 38 15.03 8.54 -3.92
CA GLU A 38 14.76 7.14 -4.30
C GLU A 38 13.61 6.97 -5.30
N LEU A 39 12.64 7.89 -5.28
CA LEU A 39 11.52 7.95 -6.22
C LEU A 39 11.88 8.66 -7.52
N ASN A 40 13.04 9.30 -7.61
CA ASN A 40 13.45 10.00 -8.82
C ASN A 40 14.01 9.01 -9.84
N PRO A 41 13.36 8.81 -11.01
CA PRO A 41 13.88 7.92 -12.05
C PRO A 41 15.25 8.34 -12.59
N PHE A 42 15.62 9.62 -12.42
CA PHE A 42 16.88 10.19 -12.88
C PHE A 42 18.01 10.16 -11.84
N ASP A 43 17.73 9.81 -10.57
CA ASP A 43 18.78 9.60 -9.58
C ASP A 43 19.35 8.18 -9.73
N THR A 44 20.58 8.09 -10.23
CA THR A 44 21.28 6.82 -10.42
C THR A 44 21.85 6.26 -9.12
N HIS A 45 21.96 7.08 -8.07
CA HIS A 45 22.62 6.74 -6.82
C HIS A 45 21.65 6.36 -5.69
N ALA A 46 20.35 6.61 -5.86
CA ALA A 46 19.31 6.23 -4.92
C ALA A 46 18.28 5.34 -5.61
N LYS A 47 17.89 4.24 -4.97
CA LYS A 47 16.87 3.31 -5.48
C LYS A 47 15.86 3.01 -4.39
N LEU A 48 14.59 3.01 -4.77
CA LEU A 48 13.50 2.63 -3.88
C LEU A 48 13.61 1.14 -3.52
N GLY A 49 13.77 0.82 -2.24
CA GLY A 49 13.75 -0.55 -1.74
C GLY A 49 12.36 -1.17 -1.77
N ALA A 50 12.29 -2.50 -1.98
CA ALA A 50 11.02 -3.23 -2.09
C ALA A 50 10.13 -3.13 -0.84
N GLU A 51 10.72 -3.17 0.36
CA GLU A 51 9.97 -3.00 1.62
C GLU A 51 9.37 -1.60 1.73
N THR A 52 10.13 -0.57 1.37
CA THR A 52 9.65 0.82 1.37
C THR A 52 8.51 0.99 0.35
N MET A 53 8.66 0.43 -0.84
CA MET A 53 7.60 0.39 -1.86
C MET A 53 6.32 -0.24 -1.30
N PHE A 54 6.43 -1.39 -0.64
CA PHE A 54 5.27 -2.10 -0.09
C PHE A 54 4.58 -1.31 1.04
N GLU A 55 5.34 -0.65 1.92
CA GLU A 55 4.76 0.22 2.95
C GLU A 55 4.02 1.42 2.34
N ILE A 56 4.53 2.01 1.25
CA ILE A 56 3.83 3.09 0.52
C ILE A 56 2.48 2.57 -0.02
N VAL A 57 2.46 1.38 -0.63
CA VAL A 57 1.22 0.75 -1.13
C VAL A 57 0.21 0.54 0.01
N LYS A 58 0.67 0.07 1.19
CA LYS A 58 -0.19 -0.11 2.36
C LYS A 58 -0.75 1.21 2.90
N VAL A 59 0.09 2.24 2.99
CA VAL A 59 -0.30 3.55 3.53
C VAL A 59 -1.28 4.25 2.59
N THR A 60 -1.03 4.21 1.29
CA THR A 60 -1.85 4.86 0.26
C THR A 60 -3.09 4.06 -0.10
N ARG A 61 -3.11 2.76 0.21
CA ARG A 61 -4.11 1.79 -0.26
C ARG A 61 -4.26 1.80 -1.77
N ASN A 62 -3.20 2.20 -2.49
CA ASN A 62 -3.17 2.26 -3.94
C ASN A 62 -2.41 1.06 -4.49
N VAL A 63 -3.13 0.15 -5.15
CA VAL A 63 -2.59 -1.10 -5.68
C VAL A 63 -2.12 -1.00 -7.14
N ALA A 64 -2.17 0.18 -7.76
CA ALA A 64 -1.84 0.37 -9.17
C ALA A 64 -0.43 -0.12 -9.57
N VAL A 65 0.53 -0.06 -8.64
CA VAL A 65 1.87 -0.61 -8.88
C VAL A 65 1.86 -2.15 -8.92
N LEU A 66 1.04 -2.80 -8.10
CA LEU A 66 0.91 -4.26 -8.08
C LEU A 66 0.17 -4.75 -9.33
N GLU A 67 -0.85 -4.02 -9.77
CA GLU A 67 -1.56 -4.28 -11.03
C GLU A 67 -0.60 -4.20 -12.21
N PHE A 68 0.24 -3.16 -12.26
CA PHE A 68 1.29 -3.05 -13.27
C PHE A 68 2.28 -4.22 -13.24
N MET A 69 2.77 -4.59 -12.06
CA MET A 69 3.68 -5.74 -11.93
C MET A 69 3.01 -7.04 -12.38
N ALA A 70 1.72 -7.23 -12.08
CA ALA A 70 0.98 -8.41 -12.50
C ALA A 70 0.85 -8.44 -14.04
N GLU A 71 0.49 -7.32 -14.66
CA GLU A 71 0.37 -7.19 -16.12
C GLU A 71 1.68 -7.53 -16.84
N GLU A 72 2.81 -6.97 -16.38
CA GLU A 72 4.14 -7.24 -16.95
C GLU A 72 4.54 -8.72 -16.84
N LEU A 73 3.98 -9.45 -15.87
CA LEU A 73 4.24 -10.87 -15.66
C LEU A 73 3.18 -11.78 -16.33
N GLY A 74 2.16 -11.23 -16.99
CA GLY A 74 1.05 -12.00 -17.56
C GLY A 74 0.07 -12.55 -16.51
N TYR A 75 0.01 -11.92 -15.34
CA TYR A 75 -0.93 -12.24 -14.25
C TYR A 75 -1.98 -11.15 -14.08
N THR A 76 -3.06 -11.49 -13.36
CA THR A 76 -4.03 -10.50 -12.86
C THR A 76 -4.04 -10.49 -11.34
N LEU A 77 -4.24 -9.31 -10.76
CA LEU A 77 -4.44 -9.18 -9.32
C LEU A 77 -5.90 -9.48 -8.97
N GLN A 78 -6.13 -10.38 -8.02
CA GLN A 78 -7.47 -10.65 -7.47
C GLN A 78 -7.53 -10.24 -6.00
N PRO A 79 -8.49 -9.37 -5.59
CA PRO A 79 -8.72 -9.08 -4.19
C PRO A 79 -9.07 -10.35 -3.42
N ARG A 80 -8.56 -10.48 -2.21
CA ARG A 80 -9.02 -11.53 -1.30
C ARG A 80 -10.46 -11.22 -0.91
N THR A 81 -11.39 -12.12 -1.21
CA THR A 81 -12.74 -12.08 -0.64
C THR A 81 -12.63 -12.08 0.88
N PRO A 82 -13.31 -11.17 1.60
CA PRO A 82 -13.29 -11.20 3.05
C PRO A 82 -13.81 -12.55 3.51
N ARG A 83 -12.99 -13.29 4.26
CA ARG A 83 -13.43 -14.54 4.89
C ARG A 83 -14.55 -14.15 5.88
N PRO A 84 -15.76 -14.73 5.78
CA PRO A 84 -16.82 -14.40 6.73
C PRO A 84 -16.31 -14.67 8.14
N VAL A 85 -16.35 -13.65 9.00
CA VAL A 85 -16.00 -13.79 10.40
C VAL A 85 -16.97 -14.81 10.98
N ARG A 86 -16.48 -15.97 11.44
CA ARG A 86 -17.32 -16.93 12.17
C ARG A 86 -17.87 -16.19 13.38
N GLN A 87 -19.16 -15.86 13.35
CA GLN A 87 -19.83 -15.30 14.51
C GLN A 87 -19.72 -16.33 15.63
N ALA A 88 -19.12 -15.94 16.76
CA ALA A 88 -19.10 -16.78 17.94
C ALA A 88 -20.54 -17.11 18.34
N PRO A 89 -20.84 -18.33 18.84
CA PRO A 89 -22.17 -18.66 19.32
C PRO A 89 -22.57 -17.62 20.38
N ARG A 90 -23.73 -16.99 20.20
CA ARG A 90 -24.28 -16.06 21.19
C ARG A 90 -24.48 -16.84 22.49
N ALA A 91 -23.88 -16.35 23.59
CA ALA A 91 -24.07 -16.93 24.90
C ALA A 91 -25.57 -16.92 25.26
N PRO A 92 -26.11 -18.00 25.87
CA PRO A 92 -27.50 -18.03 26.29
C PRO A 92 -27.74 -16.96 27.36
N GLN A 93 -28.76 -16.11 27.13
CA GLN A 93 -29.22 -15.13 28.11
C GLN A 93 -29.67 -15.89 29.37
N ARG A 94 -28.96 -15.70 30.48
CA ARG A 94 -29.43 -16.14 31.80
C ARG A 94 -30.73 -15.39 32.10
N MET A 95 -31.83 -16.13 32.21
CA MET A 95 -33.06 -15.64 32.81
C MET A 95 -32.77 -15.43 34.30
N GLU A 96 -32.76 -14.17 34.76
CA GLU A 96 -32.86 -13.89 36.19
C GLU A 96 -34.26 -14.26 36.66
N ALA A 97 -34.36 -15.36 37.41
CA ALA A 97 -35.52 -15.66 38.21
C ALA A 97 -35.47 -14.76 39.45
N GLY A 98 -36.42 -13.84 39.56
CA GLY A 98 -36.61 -13.01 40.74
C GLY A 98 -36.95 -13.83 41.98
N LEU A 99 -36.43 -13.38 43.12
CA LEU A 99 -36.84 -13.70 44.48
C LEU A 99 -37.00 -12.40 45.25
#